data_AF-A0A7J7GZW3-F1
#
_entry.id   AF-A0A7J7GZW3-F1
#
_cell.length_a   1.000
_cell.length_b   1.000
_cell.length_c   1.000
_cell.angle_alpha   90.00
_cell.angle_beta   90.00
_cell.angle_gamma   90.00
#
_symmetry.space_group_name_H-M   'P 1'
#
loop_
_entity.id
_entity.type
_entity.pdbx_description
1 polymer ?
#
loop_
_entity_poly.entity_id
_entity_poly.type
_entity_poly.pdbx_seq_one_letter_code
_entity_poly.pdbx_strand_id
1 'polypeptide(L)'
;MGYGFSARRVAQEYSHTSFWVTTPPSRKPGLIALFDVDGTLTAPRKVVTPDMLDFMKELRKVVTVGVVGGSDLVKISEQLGKSVINDYDYVFAENGLVAHKDGKLFGTQSLKTYLGDEKLKETACSHWMVVMGIKEEKRPSHIFQATEAGTFIEFRSGMLNVSPIGRNCSQEERDEFEKYDKVFPQGWDKTYCLRYLDDFSEIHFFGDKTYKLPALKIQ
;
A
#
# COMPACT_ATOMS: atom_id res chain seq x y z
N MET A 1 28.53 -20.61 -30.17
CA MET A 1 27.15 -20.53 -30.69
C MET A 1 26.54 -19.25 -30.16
N GLY A 2 26.54 -18.19 -30.97
CA GLY A 2 25.98 -16.89 -30.59
C GLY A 2 24.50 -16.81 -30.99
N TYR A 3 23.65 -16.38 -30.08
CA TYR A 3 22.26 -16.04 -30.37
C TYR A 3 22.13 -14.51 -30.43
N GLY A 4 21.85 -14.00 -31.63
CA GLY A 4 21.70 -12.58 -31.90
C GLY A 4 20.36 -12.04 -31.44
N PHE A 5 20.37 -10.86 -30.84
CA PHE A 5 19.18 -10.05 -30.58
C PHE A 5 18.90 -9.16 -31.80
N SER A 6 17.70 -9.28 -32.36
CA SER A 6 17.20 -8.40 -33.43
C SER A 6 16.70 -7.10 -32.81
N ALA A 7 17.44 -6.01 -33.01
CA ALA A 7 16.97 -4.66 -32.75
C ALA A 7 16.27 -4.12 -34.02
N ARG A 8 14.95 -4.03 -34.03
CA ARG A 8 14.23 -3.26 -35.06
C ARG A 8 14.29 -1.77 -34.72
N ARG A 9 15.12 -1.01 -35.43
CA ARG A 9 14.91 0.43 -35.59
C ARG A 9 13.68 0.63 -36.47
N VAL A 10 12.63 1.23 -35.91
CA VAL A 10 11.58 1.83 -36.72
C VAL A 10 12.03 3.26 -37.00
N ALA A 11 12.70 3.46 -38.14
CA ALA A 11 12.82 4.80 -38.73
C ALA A 11 11.56 5.00 -39.58
N GLN A 12 10.65 5.87 -39.15
CA GLN A 12 9.56 6.33 -40.00
C GLN A 12 10.10 7.44 -40.92
N GLU A 13 10.09 7.17 -42.23
CA GLU A 13 10.28 8.18 -43.26
C GLU A 13 9.10 9.16 -43.23
N TYR A 14 9.40 10.45 -43.07
CA TYR A 14 8.40 11.52 -43.17
C TYR A 14 8.22 11.89 -44.64
N SER A 15 7.14 11.41 -45.27
CA SER A 15 6.66 11.99 -46.52
C SER A 15 5.75 13.17 -46.20
N HIS A 16 6.15 14.37 -46.62
CA HIS A 16 5.32 15.57 -46.57
C HIS A 16 4.07 15.38 -47.43
N THR A 17 2.91 15.21 -46.81
CA THR A 17 1.62 15.85 -47.15
C THR A 17 0.47 15.21 -46.36
N SER A 18 -0.52 16.04 -46.02
CA SER A 18 -1.82 15.75 -45.40
C SER A 18 -1.94 15.92 -43.88
N PHE A 19 -3.03 16.59 -43.52
CA PHE A 19 -3.45 17.17 -42.24
C PHE A 19 -3.24 16.28 -41.02
N TRP A 20 -2.50 16.77 -40.02
CA TRP A 20 -2.49 16.18 -38.69
C TRP A 20 -3.68 16.70 -37.88
N VAL A 21 -4.76 15.93 -37.82
CA VAL A 21 -5.55 15.90 -36.58
C VAL A 21 -4.78 14.95 -35.66
N THR A 22 -3.88 15.47 -34.83
CA THR A 22 -3.30 14.67 -33.76
C THR A 22 -4.44 14.32 -32.81
N THR A 23 -5.00 13.11 -32.93
CA THR A 23 -5.89 12.56 -31.90
C THR A 23 -5.19 12.72 -30.56
N PRO A 24 -5.80 13.39 -29.58
CA PRO A 24 -5.19 13.55 -28.26
C PRO A 24 -4.84 12.16 -27.71
N PRO A 25 -3.77 12.02 -26.93
CA PRO A 25 -3.42 10.76 -26.30
C PRO A 25 -4.64 10.24 -25.53
N SER A 26 -5.18 9.11 -25.97
CA SER A 26 -6.20 8.38 -25.23
C SER A 26 -5.49 7.40 -24.31
N ARG A 27 -6.04 7.21 -23.10
CA ARG A 27 -5.48 6.25 -22.16
C ARG A 27 -5.50 4.86 -22.78
N LYS A 28 -4.43 4.08 -22.60
CA LYS A 28 -4.42 2.66 -22.99
C LYS A 28 -5.51 1.92 -22.18
N PRO A 29 -6.57 1.41 -22.82
CA PRO A 29 -7.65 0.75 -22.11
C PRO A 29 -7.14 -0.56 -21.49
N GLY A 30 -7.65 -0.90 -20.30
CA GLY A 30 -7.30 -2.14 -19.61
C GLY A 30 -5.88 -2.19 -19.02
N LEU A 31 -5.13 -1.09 -19.03
CA LEU A 31 -3.83 -0.97 -18.36
C LEU A 31 -3.91 0.01 -17.18
N ILE A 32 -3.35 -0.41 -16.04
CA ILE A 32 -3.05 0.46 -14.89
C ILE A 32 -1.58 0.35 -14.49
N ALA A 33 -0.98 1.50 -14.16
CA ALA A 33 0.32 1.59 -13.52
C ALA A 33 0.12 1.92 -12.02
N LEU A 34 0.51 0.99 -11.15
CA LEU A 34 0.47 1.10 -9.70
C LEU A 34 1.86 1.40 -9.15
N PHE A 35 1.93 2.40 -8.28
CA PHE A 35 3.18 2.85 -7.67
C PHE A 35 3.12 2.70 -6.16
N ASP A 36 4.14 2.10 -5.58
CA ASP A 36 4.43 2.28 -4.16
C ASP A 36 4.77 3.75 -3.88
N VAL A 37 4.65 4.18 -2.63
CA VAL A 37 4.86 5.59 -2.25
C VAL A 37 6.29 5.81 -1.78
N ASP A 38 6.59 5.38 -0.55
CA ASP A 38 7.88 5.61 0.11
C ASP A 38 9.00 4.79 -0.56
N GLY A 39 10.10 5.45 -0.94
CA GLY A 39 11.22 4.80 -1.64
C GLY A 39 11.02 4.62 -3.14
N THR A 40 9.81 4.86 -3.67
CA THR A 40 9.49 4.70 -5.10
C THR A 40 9.13 6.02 -5.76
N LEU A 41 8.04 6.66 -5.34
CA LEU A 41 7.68 8.02 -5.79
C LEU A 41 8.43 9.09 -5.00
N THR A 42 8.83 8.78 -3.78
CA THR A 42 9.59 9.67 -2.90
C THR A 42 10.90 9.00 -2.48
N ALA A 43 11.90 9.81 -2.13
CA ALA A 43 12.99 9.29 -1.32
C ALA A 43 12.44 8.86 0.05
N PRO A 44 13.01 7.84 0.71
CA PRO A 44 12.48 7.34 1.99
C PRO A 44 12.25 8.46 3.01
N ARG A 45 11.02 8.54 3.52
CA ARG A 45 10.52 9.53 4.49
C ARG A 45 10.65 10.99 4.03
N LYS A 46 10.63 11.24 2.72
CA LYS A 46 10.67 12.59 2.13
C LYS A 46 9.40 12.89 1.32
N VAL A 47 9.21 14.17 1.04
CA VAL A 47 8.16 14.66 0.15
C VAL A 47 8.59 14.43 -1.30
N VAL A 48 7.61 14.16 -2.16
CA VAL A 48 7.79 14.05 -3.62
C VAL A 48 8.39 15.32 -4.22
N THR A 49 9.22 15.17 -5.24
CA THR A 49 9.79 16.31 -5.98
C THR A 49 8.76 16.88 -6.98
N PRO A 50 8.86 18.17 -7.32
CA PRO A 50 8.01 18.76 -8.36
C PRO A 50 8.13 18.02 -9.71
N ASP A 51 9.34 17.64 -10.10
CA ASP A 51 9.58 16.90 -11.35
C ASP A 51 8.86 15.55 -11.38
N MET A 52 8.83 14.83 -10.24
CA MET A 52 8.09 13.58 -10.14
C MET A 52 6.58 13.82 -10.20
N LEU A 53 6.06 14.85 -9.53
CA LEU A 53 4.64 15.21 -9.63
C LEU A 53 4.22 15.52 -11.07
N ASP A 54 5.04 16.26 -11.80
CA ASP A 54 4.75 16.61 -13.19
C ASP A 54 4.85 15.39 -14.10
N PHE A 55 5.84 14.51 -13.88
CA PHE A 55 5.89 13.21 -14.55
C PHE A 55 4.62 12.39 -14.32
N MET A 56 4.14 12.28 -13.08
CA MET A 56 2.93 11.51 -12.76
C MET A 56 1.68 12.11 -13.42
N LYS A 57 1.57 13.44 -13.50
CA LYS A 57 0.48 14.12 -14.21
C LYS A 57 0.51 13.81 -15.72
N GLU A 58 1.67 13.84 -16.35
CA GLU A 58 1.80 13.49 -17.78
C GLU A 58 1.50 12.00 -18.01
N LEU A 59 1.98 11.12 -17.13
CA LEU A 59 1.69 9.69 -17.20
C LEU A 59 0.18 9.40 -17.13
N ARG A 60 -0.53 10.08 -16.22
CA ARG A 60 -1.99 9.95 -16.05
C ARG A 60 -2.81 10.33 -17.29
N LYS A 61 -2.24 11.06 -18.24
CA LYS A 61 -2.90 11.37 -19.53
C LYS A 61 -2.91 10.16 -20.47
N VAL A 62 -1.94 9.25 -20.36
CA VAL A 62 -1.74 8.12 -21.29
C VAL A 62 -2.06 6.75 -20.69
N VAL A 63 -2.10 6.64 -19.37
CA VAL A 63 -2.46 5.40 -18.66
C VAL A 63 -3.25 5.71 -17.40
N THR A 64 -4.05 4.75 -16.93
CA THR A 64 -4.63 4.84 -15.59
C THR A 64 -3.52 4.71 -14.55
N VAL A 65 -3.49 5.61 -13.56
CA VAL A 65 -2.44 5.63 -12.54
C VAL A 65 -3.06 5.44 -11.17
N GLY A 66 -2.49 4.52 -10.40
CA GLY A 66 -2.81 4.34 -8.99
C GLY A 66 -1.59 4.40 -8.08
N VAL A 67 -1.79 4.78 -6.83
CA VAL A 67 -0.77 4.69 -5.78
C VAL A 67 -1.24 3.75 -4.68
N VAL A 68 -0.31 2.98 -4.11
CA VAL A 68 -0.58 2.08 -3.00
C VAL A 68 0.50 2.19 -1.94
N GLY A 69 0.10 2.43 -0.68
CA GLY A 69 1.02 2.55 0.44
C GLY A 69 0.52 1.77 1.65
N GLY A 70 1.44 1.24 2.45
CA GLY A 70 1.10 0.63 3.74
C GLY A 70 0.76 1.65 4.83
N SER A 71 1.04 2.94 4.57
CA SER A 71 0.70 4.03 5.48
C SER A 71 -0.76 4.45 5.36
N ASP A 72 -1.26 5.13 6.38
CA ASP A 72 -2.55 5.82 6.33
C ASP A 72 -2.54 6.96 5.28
N LEU A 73 -3.74 7.45 4.95
CA LEU A 73 -3.92 8.50 3.93
C LEU A 73 -3.26 9.83 4.34
N VAL A 74 -3.13 10.13 5.63
CA VAL A 74 -2.50 11.36 6.12
C VAL A 74 -1.03 11.36 5.74
N LYS A 75 -0.30 10.28 6.06
CA LYS A 75 1.10 10.11 5.70
C LYS A 75 1.34 10.07 4.20
N ILE A 76 0.46 9.41 3.45
CA ILE A 76 0.52 9.43 1.98
C ILE A 76 0.35 10.88 1.46
N SER A 77 -0.57 11.66 2.05
CA SER A 77 -0.80 13.06 1.68
C SER A 77 0.36 13.98 2.09
N GLU A 78 1.06 13.69 3.19
CA GLU A 78 2.29 14.40 3.57
C GLU A 78 3.39 14.20 2.52
N GLN A 79 3.48 12.99 1.94
CA GLN A 79 4.50 12.66 0.95
C GLN A 79 4.14 13.13 -0.47
N LEU A 80 2.89 12.95 -0.90
CA LEU A 80 2.45 13.19 -2.28
C LEU A 80 1.66 14.50 -2.47
N GLY A 81 1.31 15.18 -1.38
CA GLY A 81 0.51 16.40 -1.39
C GLY A 81 -0.95 16.18 -0.97
N LYS A 82 -1.59 17.26 -0.49
CA LYS A 82 -2.95 17.24 0.06
C LYS A 82 -4.03 16.88 -0.95
N SER A 83 -3.76 17.03 -2.25
CA SER A 83 -4.66 16.71 -3.36
C SER A 83 -4.55 15.27 -3.85
N VAL A 84 -3.76 14.40 -3.19
CA VAL A 84 -3.43 13.04 -3.64
C VAL A 84 -4.65 12.23 -4.12
N ILE A 85 -5.79 12.30 -3.43
CA ILE A 85 -7.01 11.55 -3.80
C ILE A 85 -7.59 11.95 -5.17
N ASN A 86 -7.28 13.15 -5.64
CA ASN A 86 -7.71 13.70 -6.93
C ASN A 86 -6.61 13.68 -7.99
N ASP A 87 -5.34 13.61 -7.57
CA ASP A 87 -4.17 13.64 -8.45
C ASP A 87 -3.96 12.30 -9.18
N TYR A 88 -4.41 11.20 -8.57
CA TYR A 88 -4.34 9.84 -9.11
C TYR A 88 -5.75 9.27 -9.37
N ASP A 89 -5.88 8.32 -10.29
CA ASP A 89 -7.16 7.68 -10.57
C ASP A 89 -7.56 6.73 -9.42
N TYR A 90 -6.56 6.07 -8.81
CA TYR A 90 -6.73 5.20 -7.64
C TYR A 90 -5.75 5.57 -6.52
N VAL A 91 -6.22 5.59 -5.27
CA VAL A 91 -5.39 5.78 -4.08
C VAL A 91 -5.73 4.71 -3.05
N PHE A 92 -4.78 3.82 -2.78
CA PHE A 92 -4.88 2.72 -1.84
C PHE A 92 -4.01 2.99 -0.61
N ALA A 93 -4.62 3.50 0.46
CA ALA A 93 -3.98 3.62 1.76
C ALA A 93 -4.15 2.32 2.57
N GLU A 94 -3.25 2.10 3.53
CA GLU A 94 -3.23 0.89 4.36
C GLU A 94 -3.30 -0.39 3.51
N ASN A 95 -2.45 -0.49 2.46
CA ASN A 95 -2.40 -1.57 1.47
C ASN A 95 -3.69 -1.77 0.64
N GLY A 96 -4.63 -0.82 0.68
CA GLY A 96 -5.94 -0.91 0.01
C GLY A 96 -7.08 -1.23 0.96
N LEU A 97 -6.85 -1.30 2.27
CA LEU A 97 -7.94 -1.30 3.24
C LEU A 97 -8.74 0.00 3.20
N VAL A 98 -8.14 1.11 2.78
CA VAL A 98 -8.82 2.36 2.48
C VAL A 98 -8.56 2.69 1.00
N ALA A 99 -9.60 2.58 0.17
CA ALA A 99 -9.49 2.67 -1.29
C ALA A 99 -10.34 3.83 -1.84
N HIS A 100 -9.68 4.74 -2.55
CA HIS A 100 -10.31 5.84 -3.27
C HIS A 100 -10.15 5.66 -4.78
N LYS A 101 -11.19 6.02 -5.53
CA LYS A 101 -11.22 6.07 -6.99
C LYS A 101 -11.86 7.37 -7.41
N ASP A 102 -11.20 8.13 -8.29
CA ASP A 102 -11.69 9.43 -8.78
C ASP A 102 -12.09 10.38 -7.63
N GLY A 103 -11.25 10.48 -6.60
CA GLY A 103 -11.51 11.30 -5.41
C GLY A 103 -12.55 10.76 -4.43
N LYS A 104 -13.20 9.63 -4.73
CA LYS A 104 -14.29 9.06 -3.91
C LYS A 104 -13.86 7.79 -3.20
N LEU A 105 -14.16 7.71 -1.90
CA LEU A 105 -14.01 6.46 -1.14
C LEU A 105 -14.96 5.40 -1.71
N PHE A 106 -14.43 4.24 -2.07
CA PHE A 106 -15.23 3.14 -2.62
C PHE A 106 -14.96 1.79 -1.94
N GLY A 107 -13.89 1.68 -1.16
CA GLY A 107 -13.60 0.49 -0.37
C GLY A 107 -13.04 0.89 1.00
N THR A 108 -13.60 0.31 2.07
CA THR A 108 -13.04 0.39 3.41
C THR A 108 -13.14 -0.96 4.10
N GLN A 109 -12.09 -1.34 4.82
CA GLN A 109 -12.05 -2.54 5.65
C GLN A 109 -11.20 -2.29 6.89
N SER A 110 -11.56 -2.95 7.99
CA SER A 110 -10.78 -2.94 9.22
C SER A 110 -10.70 -4.32 9.84
N LEU A 111 -9.70 -4.55 10.69
CA LEU A 111 -9.52 -5.80 11.43
C LEU A 111 -10.74 -6.09 12.30
N LYS A 112 -11.34 -5.04 12.87
CA LYS A 112 -12.58 -5.11 13.65
C LYS A 112 -13.75 -5.60 12.83
N THR A 113 -13.98 -5.02 11.65
CA THR A 113 -15.10 -5.42 10.77
C THR A 113 -14.85 -6.79 10.13
N TYR A 114 -13.58 -7.20 9.99
CA TYR A 114 -13.21 -8.52 9.47
C TYR A 114 -13.36 -9.65 10.51
N LEU A 115 -12.86 -9.45 11.75
CA LEU A 115 -12.88 -10.48 12.79
C LEU A 115 -14.15 -10.46 13.65
N GLY A 116 -14.78 -9.30 13.82
CA GLY A 116 -15.81 -9.06 14.83
C GLY A 116 -15.22 -8.82 16.23
N ASP A 117 -16.02 -8.22 17.12
CA ASP A 117 -15.56 -7.76 18.43
C ASP A 117 -15.03 -8.90 19.33
N GLU A 118 -15.72 -10.04 19.38
CA GLU A 118 -15.33 -11.16 20.23
C GLU A 118 -13.99 -11.76 19.81
N LYS A 119 -13.86 -12.09 18.53
CA LYS A 119 -12.65 -12.71 17.99
C LYS A 119 -11.47 -11.74 17.96
N LEU A 120 -11.72 -10.45 17.72
CA LEU A 120 -10.68 -9.42 17.84
C LEU A 120 -10.16 -9.36 19.28
N LYS A 121 -11.05 -9.34 20.28
CA LYS A 121 -10.65 -9.36 21.69
C LYS A 121 -9.87 -10.62 22.03
N GLU A 122 -10.36 -11.79 21.61
CA GLU A 122 -9.69 -13.07 21.83
C GLU A 122 -8.29 -13.12 21.21
N THR A 123 -8.16 -12.66 19.97
CA THR A 123 -6.88 -12.58 19.25
C THR A 123 -5.92 -11.64 19.98
N ALA A 124 -6.40 -10.48 20.40
CA ALA A 124 -5.59 -9.50 21.12
C ALA A 124 -5.12 -10.02 22.47
N CYS A 125 -5.99 -10.75 23.20
CA CYS A 125 -5.65 -11.38 24.46
C CYS A 125 -4.59 -12.47 24.25
N SER A 126 -4.82 -13.38 23.31
CA SER A 126 -3.93 -14.51 23.03
C SER A 126 -2.55 -14.03 22.58
N HIS A 127 -2.50 -13.04 21.69
CA HIS A 127 -1.25 -12.47 21.23
C HIS A 127 -0.49 -11.76 22.36
N TRP A 128 -1.17 -10.96 23.19
CA TRP A 128 -0.56 -10.34 24.36
C TRP A 128 0.02 -11.37 25.34
N MET A 129 -0.69 -12.47 25.58
CA MET A 129 -0.21 -13.54 26.45
C MET A 129 1.07 -14.18 25.92
N VAL A 130 1.14 -14.43 24.61
CA VAL A 130 2.35 -14.94 23.95
C VAL A 130 3.51 -13.96 24.12
N VAL A 131 3.28 -12.68 23.81
CA VAL A 131 4.30 -11.62 23.91
C VAL A 131 4.81 -11.44 25.34
N MET A 132 3.93 -11.56 26.34
CA MET A 132 4.29 -11.45 27.76
C MET A 132 4.82 -12.76 28.39
N GLY A 133 4.81 -13.87 27.66
CA GLY A 133 5.15 -15.19 28.20
C GLY A 133 4.19 -15.67 29.31
N ILE A 134 2.94 -15.22 29.27
CA ILE A 134 1.90 -15.56 30.26
C ILE A 134 1.17 -16.83 29.80
N LYS A 135 1.03 -17.78 30.71
CA LYS A 135 0.30 -19.02 30.45
C LYS A 135 -1.22 -18.83 30.61
N GLU A 136 -2.01 -19.65 29.93
CA GLU A 136 -3.49 -19.55 29.88
C GLU A 136 -4.13 -19.54 31.28
N GLU A 137 -3.58 -20.29 32.24
CA GLU A 137 -4.09 -20.32 33.62
C GLU A 137 -3.95 -18.98 34.37
N LYS A 138 -3.14 -18.05 33.87
CA LYS A 138 -2.95 -16.69 34.40
C LYS A 138 -3.59 -15.62 33.53
N ARG A 139 -4.50 -16.00 32.62
CA ARG A 139 -5.20 -15.07 31.74
C ARG A 139 -5.91 -13.98 32.54
N PRO A 140 -5.61 -12.68 32.30
CA PRO A 140 -6.31 -11.61 32.97
C PRO A 140 -7.77 -11.53 32.52
N SER A 141 -8.67 -11.22 33.45
CA SER A 141 -10.08 -10.92 33.15
C SER A 141 -10.25 -9.60 32.37
N HIS A 142 -9.26 -8.70 32.43
CA HIS A 142 -9.26 -7.40 31.77
C HIS A 142 -7.88 -7.10 31.18
N ILE A 143 -7.75 -7.14 29.85
CA ILE A 143 -6.47 -6.89 29.15
C ILE A 143 -6.42 -5.48 28.52
N PHE A 144 -7.57 -4.81 28.41
CA PHE A 144 -7.70 -3.51 27.70
C PHE A 144 -7.46 -2.27 28.57
N GLN A 145 -6.98 -2.41 29.81
CA GLN A 145 -6.69 -1.24 30.64
C GLN A 145 -5.36 -0.61 30.21
N ALA A 146 -5.42 0.66 29.80
CA ALA A 146 -4.25 1.51 29.69
C ALA A 146 -3.59 1.59 31.07
N THR A 147 -2.33 1.18 31.18
CA THR A 147 -1.56 1.38 32.41
C THR A 147 -0.84 2.71 32.36
N GLU A 148 -0.28 3.13 33.50
CA GLU A 148 0.53 4.34 33.60
C GLU A 148 1.77 4.33 32.66
N ALA A 149 2.15 3.17 32.10
CA ALA A 149 3.25 3.02 31.13
C ALA A 149 2.82 3.14 29.64
N GLY A 150 1.53 3.32 29.35
CA GLY A 150 0.98 3.47 28.01
C GLY A 150 0.04 2.33 27.58
N THR A 151 -0.36 2.37 26.30
CA THR A 151 -1.28 1.39 25.70
C THR A 151 -0.50 0.14 25.24
N PHE A 152 -0.75 -1.01 25.87
CA PHE A 152 -0.14 -2.30 25.49
C PHE A 152 -0.64 -2.84 24.15
N ILE A 153 -1.86 -2.48 23.76
CA ILE A 153 -2.52 -2.96 22.54
C ILE A 153 -3.03 -1.76 21.76
N GLU A 154 -2.40 -1.46 20.64
CA GLU A 154 -2.83 -0.42 19.71
C GLU A 154 -3.59 -1.07 18.54
N PHE A 155 -4.88 -0.74 18.43
CA PHE A 155 -5.69 -1.12 17.28
C PHE A 155 -5.45 -0.15 16.13
N ARG A 156 -5.07 -0.69 14.97
CA ARG A 156 -5.06 0.04 13.68
C ARG A 156 -6.09 -0.58 12.75
N SER A 157 -6.44 0.11 11.65
CA SER A 157 -7.45 -0.41 10.72
C SER A 157 -7.00 -1.77 10.18
N GLY A 158 -5.73 -1.93 9.79
CA GLY A 158 -5.21 -3.18 9.22
C GLY A 158 -4.56 -4.18 10.17
N MET A 159 -4.20 -3.76 11.37
CA MET A 159 -3.23 -4.50 12.19
C MET A 159 -3.48 -4.30 13.68
N LEU A 160 -3.01 -5.27 14.45
CA LEU A 160 -2.97 -5.21 15.89
C LEU A 160 -1.51 -5.09 16.32
N ASN A 161 -1.16 -3.98 16.95
CA ASN A 161 0.17 -3.81 17.54
C ASN A 161 0.09 -4.13 19.03
N VAL A 162 0.94 -5.02 19.53
CA VAL A 162 0.93 -5.42 20.94
C VAL A 162 2.29 -5.23 21.58
N SER A 163 2.53 -4.03 22.12
CA SER A 163 3.84 -3.66 22.67
C SER A 163 3.91 -3.90 24.18
N PRO A 164 4.75 -4.84 24.64
CA PRO A 164 4.92 -5.13 26.07
C PRO A 164 5.78 -4.07 26.78
N ILE A 165 6.60 -3.32 26.03
CA ILE A 165 7.57 -2.37 26.58
C ILE A 165 6.93 -1.01 26.92
N GLY A 166 5.69 -0.78 26.46
CA GLY A 166 4.99 0.49 26.66
C GLY A 166 5.66 1.66 25.92
N ARG A 167 5.17 2.89 26.12
CA ARG A 167 5.73 4.07 25.43
C ARG A 167 7.07 4.56 26.01
N ASN A 168 7.55 3.95 27.10
CA ASN A 168 8.77 4.34 27.82
C ASN A 168 10.02 3.52 27.42
N CYS A 169 10.01 2.81 26.28
CA CYS A 169 11.19 2.10 25.74
C CYS A 169 12.27 3.04 25.16
N SER A 170 13.50 2.54 25.08
CA SER A 170 14.55 3.15 24.24
C SER A 170 14.17 3.04 22.74
N GLN A 171 14.79 3.88 21.91
CA GLN A 171 14.59 3.80 20.46
C GLN A 171 15.11 2.47 19.89
N GLU A 172 16.21 1.92 20.42
CA GLU A 172 16.72 0.61 19.98
C GLU A 172 15.74 -0.52 20.31
N GLU A 173 15.18 -0.54 21.52
CA GLU A 173 14.18 -1.54 21.94
C GLU A 173 12.93 -1.47 21.06
N ARG A 174 12.54 -0.24 20.67
CA ARG A 174 11.42 0.00 19.77
C ARG A 174 11.70 -0.50 18.35
N ASP A 175 12.90 -0.26 17.82
CA ASP A 175 13.31 -0.71 16.48
C ASP A 175 13.47 -2.24 16.42
N GLU A 176 13.90 -2.88 17.52
CA GLU A 176 13.90 -4.34 17.63
C GLU A 176 12.48 -4.90 17.69
N PHE A 177 11.60 -4.31 18.51
CA PHE A 177 10.21 -4.74 18.61
C PHE A 177 9.45 -4.58 17.28
N GLU A 178 9.66 -3.51 16.52
CA GLU A 178 9.05 -3.30 15.20
C GLU A 178 9.39 -4.41 14.18
N LYS A 179 10.51 -5.11 14.36
CA LYS A 179 10.87 -6.28 13.52
C LYS A 179 9.96 -7.48 13.81
N TYR A 180 9.45 -7.60 15.03
CA TYR A 180 8.56 -8.68 15.48
C TYR A 180 7.06 -8.31 15.38
N ASP A 181 6.71 -7.03 15.51
CA ASP A 181 5.33 -6.49 15.58
C ASP A 181 4.70 -6.25 14.20
N LYS A 182 4.47 -7.33 13.45
CA LYS A 182 3.82 -7.28 12.13
C LYS A 182 2.79 -8.40 11.97
N VAL A 183 1.80 -8.44 12.87
CA VAL A 183 0.68 -9.37 12.77
C VAL A 183 -0.50 -8.70 12.06
N PHE A 184 -0.80 -9.18 10.86
CA PHE A 184 -1.98 -8.81 10.08
C PHE A 184 -2.51 -10.06 9.35
N PRO A 185 -3.79 -10.07 8.95
CA PRO A 185 -4.35 -11.20 8.21
C PRO A 185 -3.55 -11.51 6.94
N GLN A 186 -3.44 -12.80 6.61
CA GLN A 186 -2.77 -13.22 5.37
C GLN A 186 -3.43 -12.53 4.17
N GLY A 187 -2.60 -11.97 3.26
CA GLY A 187 -3.07 -11.25 2.08
C GLY A 187 -3.50 -9.79 2.33
N TRP A 188 -3.25 -9.23 3.52
CA TRP A 188 -3.37 -7.79 3.81
C TRP A 188 -2.05 -7.04 3.58
N ASP A 189 -1.21 -7.58 2.70
CA ASP A 189 -0.09 -6.87 2.09
C ASP A 189 -0.56 -6.06 0.87
N LYS A 190 0.37 -5.44 0.12
CA LYS A 190 0.03 -4.59 -1.03
C LYS A 190 -0.78 -5.29 -2.12
N THR A 191 -0.79 -6.63 -2.17
CA THR A 191 -1.65 -7.39 -3.08
C THR A 191 -3.14 -7.26 -2.73
N TYR A 192 -3.50 -6.83 -1.50
CA TYR A 192 -4.88 -6.65 -1.08
C TYR A 192 -5.65 -5.73 -2.03
N CYS A 193 -5.02 -4.66 -2.53
CA CYS A 193 -5.65 -3.70 -3.44
C CYS A 193 -6.04 -4.30 -4.81
N LEU A 194 -5.44 -5.43 -5.23
CA LEU A 194 -5.69 -6.02 -6.55
C LEU A 194 -7.13 -6.49 -6.72
N ARG A 195 -7.84 -6.81 -5.63
CA ARG A 195 -9.27 -7.17 -5.65
C ARG A 195 -10.19 -6.07 -6.19
N TYR A 196 -9.70 -4.84 -6.28
CA TYR A 196 -10.46 -3.70 -6.79
C TYR A 196 -10.18 -3.41 -8.27
N LEU A 197 -9.33 -4.22 -8.90
CA LEU A 197 -8.74 -3.94 -10.21
C LEU A 197 -9.04 -5.04 -11.24
N ASP A 198 -10.09 -5.83 -11.02
CA ASP A 198 -10.51 -6.93 -11.91
C ASP A 198 -10.86 -6.43 -13.34
N ASP A 199 -11.19 -5.14 -13.49
CA ASP A 199 -11.46 -4.49 -14.77
C ASP A 199 -10.20 -4.27 -15.64
N PHE A 200 -8.99 -4.48 -15.09
CA PHE A 200 -7.73 -4.27 -15.79
C PHE A 200 -7.11 -5.59 -16.26
N SER A 201 -6.91 -5.71 -17.57
CA SER A 201 -6.21 -6.84 -18.18
C SER A 201 -4.69 -6.85 -17.94
N GLU A 202 -4.11 -5.69 -17.65
CA GLU A 202 -2.68 -5.49 -17.47
C GLU A 202 -2.41 -4.55 -16.28
N ILE A 203 -1.60 -4.99 -15.32
CA ILE A 203 -1.22 -4.21 -14.13
C ILE A 203 0.30 -4.14 -14.07
N HIS A 204 0.86 -2.94 -14.16
CA HIS A 204 2.29 -2.71 -13.95
C HIS A 204 2.50 -2.17 -12.54
N PHE A 205 3.33 -2.85 -11.75
CA PHE A 205 3.64 -2.42 -10.39
C PHE A 205 5.08 -1.92 -10.28
N PHE A 206 5.26 -0.74 -9.70
CA PHE A 206 6.55 -0.11 -9.43
C PHE A 206 6.75 0.00 -7.93
N GLY A 207 7.86 -0.54 -7.41
CA GLY A 207 8.19 -0.53 -5.99
C GLY A 207 9.67 -0.80 -5.70
N ASP A 208 10.23 -0.15 -4.68
CA ASP A 208 11.62 -0.27 -4.24
C ASP A 208 11.95 -1.64 -3.63
N LYS A 209 10.95 -2.28 -3.00
CA LYS A 209 11.04 -3.58 -2.32
C LYS A 209 10.17 -4.63 -3.00
N THR A 210 10.28 -4.72 -4.32
CA THR A 210 9.57 -5.74 -5.10
C THR A 210 10.23 -7.12 -4.94
N TYR A 211 9.52 -8.03 -4.28
CA TYR A 211 9.82 -9.46 -4.34
C TYR A 211 9.03 -10.07 -5.51
N LYS A 212 9.59 -11.05 -6.23
CA LYS A 212 8.84 -11.76 -7.28
C LYS A 212 7.60 -12.40 -6.64
N LEU A 213 6.41 -11.94 -7.02
CA LEU A 213 5.17 -12.60 -6.64
C LEU A 213 5.16 -14.00 -7.28
N PRO A 214 4.85 -15.07 -6.54
CA PRO A 214 4.49 -16.33 -7.17
C PRO A 214 3.29 -16.05 -8.10
N ALA A 215 3.37 -16.53 -9.34
CA ALA A 215 2.38 -16.25 -10.37
C ALA A 215 0.96 -16.46 -9.83
N LEU A 216 0.21 -15.37 -9.65
CA LEU A 216 -1.18 -15.41 -9.23
C LEU A 216 -1.95 -16.08 -10.39
N LYS A 217 -2.37 -17.33 -10.20
CA LYS A 217 -3.38 -17.94 -11.04
C LYS A 217 -4.72 -17.38 -10.59
N ILE A 218 -5.20 -16.36 -11.31
CA ILE A 218 -6.61 -15.95 -11.24
C ILE A 218 -7.39 -17.12 -11.86
N GLN A 219 -8.17 -17.83 -11.03
CA GLN A 219 -9.12 -18.87 -11.47
C GLN A 219 -10.47 -18.22 -11.77
#